data_AF-A0A6N2NEQ3-F1
#
_entry.id   AF-A0A6N2NEQ3-F1
#
_cell.length_a   1.000
_cell.length_b   1.000
_cell.length_c   1.000
_cell.angle_alpha   90.00
_cell.angle_beta   90.00
_cell.angle_gamma   90.00
#
_symmetry.space_group_name_H-M   'P 1'
#
loop_
_entity.id
_entity.type
_entity.pdbx_description
1 polymer ?
#
loop_
_entity_poly.entity_id
_entity_poly.type
_entity_poly.pdbx_seq_one_letter_code
_entity_poly.pdbx_strand_id
1 'polypeptide(L)'
;MEAELKEMLNDLDSIKQSLPDPSNLASSILKLQSRVEHLTKLAKSAPVRRTKVQDMSAEVVDSNPYSRLMALQRMGIVDNYERIRELSVAIVGIGGVGSVAAEMLTRCGIGRLLLYDYDTVELA
;
A
#
# COMPACT_ATOMS: atom_id res chain seq x y z
N MET A 1 13.61 -4.69 9.13
CA MET A 1 14.58 -3.63 8.75
C MET A 1 15.85 -3.67 9.60
N GLU A 2 15.83 -3.39 10.92
CA GLU A 2 17.07 -3.41 11.74
C GLU A 2 17.74 -4.79 11.84
N ALA A 3 16.96 -5.86 12.01
CA ALA A 3 17.48 -7.23 12.07
C ALA A 3 18.14 -7.66 10.73
N GLU A 4 17.55 -7.27 9.61
CA GLU A 4 18.08 -7.57 8.26
C GLU A 4 19.35 -6.79 7.97
N LEU A 5 19.41 -5.52 8.41
CA LEU A 5 20.62 -4.69 8.28
C LEU A 5 21.79 -5.29 9.07
N LYS A 6 21.49 -5.84 10.25
CA LYS A 6 22.48 -6.48 11.13
C LYS A 6 23.01 -7.79 10.53
N GLU A 7 22.15 -8.58 9.90
CA GLU A 7 22.59 -9.76 9.15
C GLU A 7 23.42 -9.41 7.91
N MET A 8 23.08 -8.34 7.19
CA MET A 8 23.89 -7.88 6.04
C MET A 8 25.31 -7.46 6.46
N LEU A 9 25.44 -6.83 7.62
CA LEU A 9 26.75 -6.49 8.19
C LEU A 9 27.56 -7.74 8.54
N ASN A 10 26.92 -8.75 9.14
CA ASN A 10 27.58 -10.02 9.46
C ASN A 10 28.06 -10.77 8.19
N ASP A 11 27.28 -10.73 7.12
CA ASP A 11 27.65 -11.34 5.83
C ASP A 11 28.86 -10.62 5.20
N LEU A 12 28.88 -9.28 5.26
CA LEU A 12 30.01 -8.48 4.77
C LEU A 12 31.30 -8.76 5.55
N ASP A 13 31.19 -8.96 6.87
CA ASP A 13 32.33 -9.32 7.72
C ASP A 13 32.81 -10.75 7.45
N SER A 14 31.90 -11.70 7.21
CA SER A 14 32.25 -13.07 6.78
C SER A 14 33.00 -13.07 5.45
N ILE A 15 32.62 -12.19 4.51
CA ILE A 15 33.31 -12.09 3.21
C ILE A 15 34.71 -11.52 3.38
N LYS A 16 34.88 -10.46 4.17
CA LYS A 16 36.20 -9.89 4.49
C LYS A 16 37.15 -10.93 5.09
N GLN A 17 36.63 -11.84 5.91
CA GLN A 17 37.41 -12.91 6.53
C GLN A 17 37.74 -14.06 5.55
N SER A 18 36.90 -14.28 4.53
CA SER A 18 37.06 -15.37 3.55
C SER A 18 37.95 -15.06 2.33
N LEU A 19 38.40 -13.80 2.17
CA LEU A 19 39.26 -13.34 1.07
C LEU A 19 40.55 -14.17 0.79
N PRO A 20 41.15 -14.91 1.74
CA PRO A 20 42.29 -15.79 1.44
C PRO A 20 41.93 -17.16 0.85
N ASP A 21 40.67 -17.62 0.91
CA ASP A 21 40.25 -18.98 0.52
C ASP A 21 39.16 -18.97 -0.58
N PRO A 22 39.50 -19.33 -1.83
CA PRO A 22 38.58 -19.26 -2.98
C PRO A 22 37.30 -20.07 -2.85
N SER A 23 37.35 -21.18 -2.09
CA SER A 23 36.23 -22.12 -1.96
C SER A 23 35.11 -21.57 -1.06
N ASN A 24 35.49 -20.89 0.02
CA ASN A 24 34.59 -20.26 0.98
C ASN A 24 34.03 -18.92 0.48
N LEU A 25 34.78 -18.23 -0.38
CA LEU A 25 34.32 -17.01 -1.02
C LEU A 25 33.17 -17.27 -1.99
N ALA A 26 33.25 -18.36 -2.79
CA ALA A 26 32.21 -18.71 -3.76
C ALA A 26 30.85 -19.01 -3.10
N SER A 27 30.85 -19.74 -1.99
CA SER A 27 29.61 -20.08 -1.25
C SER A 27 28.98 -18.85 -0.58
N SER A 28 29.80 -17.92 -0.09
CA SER A 28 29.35 -16.65 0.49
C SER A 28 28.71 -15.73 -0.57
N ILE A 29 29.29 -15.68 -1.77
CA ILE A 29 28.74 -14.94 -2.91
C ILE A 29 27.38 -15.52 -3.33
N LEU A 30 27.24 -16.84 -3.43
CA LEU A 30 25.98 -17.50 -3.79
C LEU A 30 24.87 -17.21 -2.76
N LYS A 31 25.20 -17.21 -1.46
CA LYS A 31 24.25 -16.83 -0.40
C LYS A 31 23.78 -15.39 -0.55
N LEU A 32 24.69 -14.45 -0.82
CA LEU A 32 24.34 -13.05 -1.05
C LEU A 32 23.44 -12.88 -2.28
N GLN A 33 23.75 -13.56 -3.38
CA GLN A 33 22.93 -13.51 -4.60
C GLN A 33 21.49 -13.97 -4.33
N SER A 34 21.32 -15.09 -3.64
CA SER A 34 19.99 -15.61 -3.26
C SER A 34 19.21 -14.64 -2.36
N ARG A 35 19.89 -14.00 -1.39
CA ARG A 35 19.27 -12.99 -0.52
C ARG A 35 18.86 -11.74 -1.29
N VAL A 36 19.71 -11.24 -2.20
CA VAL A 36 19.40 -10.09 -3.05
C VAL A 36 18.19 -10.37 -3.93
N GLU A 37 18.08 -11.57 -4.50
CA GLU A 37 16.90 -11.98 -5.26
C GLU A 37 15.62 -12.00 -4.41
N HIS A 38 15.70 -12.53 -3.19
CA HIS A 38 14.58 -12.57 -2.26
C HIS A 38 14.13 -11.16 -1.84
N LEU A 39 15.07 -10.27 -1.49
CA LEU A 39 14.79 -8.88 -1.15
C LEU A 39 14.21 -8.11 -2.34
N THR A 40 14.70 -8.37 -3.55
CA THR A 40 14.18 -7.76 -4.77
C THR A 40 12.74 -8.21 -5.05
N LYS A 41 12.42 -9.49 -4.81
CA LYS A 41 11.04 -9.99 -4.88
C LYS A 41 10.15 -9.35 -3.82
N LEU A 42 10.61 -9.27 -2.58
CA LEU A 42 9.89 -8.61 -1.48
C LEU A 42 9.61 -7.14 -1.77
N ALA A 43 10.60 -6.41 -2.28
CA ALA A 43 10.47 -5.01 -2.67
C ALA A 43 9.48 -4.83 -3.85
N LYS A 44 9.46 -5.75 -4.82
CA LYS A 44 8.47 -5.76 -5.90
C LYS A 44 7.06 -6.12 -5.44
N SER A 45 6.93 -6.92 -4.38
CA SER A 45 5.65 -7.30 -3.78
C SER A 45 5.18 -6.37 -2.67
N ALA A 46 5.98 -5.35 -2.31
CA ALA A 46 5.59 -4.40 -1.30
C ALA A 46 4.29 -3.72 -1.75
N PRO A 47 3.26 -3.65 -0.88
CA PRO A 47 2.00 -3.01 -1.25
C PRO A 47 2.32 -1.57 -1.64
N VAL A 48 2.02 -1.22 -2.89
CA VAL A 48 2.20 0.14 -3.39
C VAL A 48 1.27 1.02 -2.59
N ARG A 49 1.80 1.64 -1.53
CA ARG A 49 1.04 2.57 -0.71
C ARG A 49 0.75 3.78 -1.57
N ARG A 50 -0.50 3.90 -1.94
CA ARG A 50 -0.96 4.98 -2.79
C ARG A 50 -0.72 6.32 -2.08
N THR A 51 -0.09 7.25 -2.79
CA THR A 51 0.17 8.59 -2.27
C THR A 51 -1.12 9.38 -2.13
N LYS A 52 -1.14 10.33 -1.19
CA LYS A 52 -2.28 11.24 -1.03
C LYS A 52 -2.38 12.14 -2.27
N VAL A 53 -3.53 12.10 -2.93
CA VAL A 53 -3.83 12.95 -4.08
C VAL A 53 -4.37 14.28 -3.58
N GLN A 54 -3.74 15.40 -3.95
CA GLN A 54 -4.17 16.74 -3.54
C GLN A 54 -5.52 17.12 -4.18
N ASP A 55 -5.62 17.04 -5.52
CA ASP A 55 -6.82 17.43 -6.28
C ASP A 55 -7.36 16.26 -7.12
N MET A 56 -8.68 16.15 -7.30
CA MET A 56 -9.28 15.10 -8.12
C MET A 56 -9.12 15.41 -9.62
N SER A 57 -8.02 14.94 -10.23
CA SER A 57 -7.82 15.04 -11.68
C SER A 57 -8.84 14.21 -12.48
N ALA A 58 -9.34 14.77 -13.57
CA ALA A 58 -10.17 14.07 -14.56
C ALA A 58 -9.34 13.42 -15.69
N GLU A 59 -8.02 13.45 -15.61
CA GLU A 59 -7.13 12.77 -16.56
C GLU A 59 -7.34 11.26 -16.52
N VAL A 60 -7.43 10.63 -17.69
CA VAL A 60 -7.69 9.20 -17.83
C VAL A 60 -6.37 8.47 -18.03
N VAL A 61 -5.73 8.12 -16.91
CA VAL A 61 -4.50 7.32 -16.86
C VAL A 61 -4.66 6.21 -15.82
N ASP A 62 -3.92 5.11 -15.99
CA ASP A 62 -4.05 3.93 -15.12
C ASP A 62 -3.65 4.20 -13.66
N SER A 63 -2.82 5.21 -13.42
CA SER A 63 -2.40 5.63 -12.08
C SER A 63 -3.45 6.48 -11.34
N ASN A 64 -4.44 7.05 -12.05
CA ASN A 64 -5.46 7.90 -11.46
C ASN A 64 -6.68 7.08 -11.02
N PRO A 65 -6.93 6.93 -9.71
CA PRO A 65 -8.07 6.13 -9.23
C PRO A 65 -9.44 6.77 -9.52
N TYR A 66 -9.48 8.07 -9.78
CA TYR A 66 -10.70 8.89 -9.76
C TYR A 66 -11.14 9.15 -11.20
N SER A 67 -10.35 8.74 -12.20
CA SER A 67 -10.61 8.92 -13.62
C SER A 67 -12.05 8.53 -14.02
N ARG A 68 -12.55 7.38 -13.51
CA ARG A 68 -13.91 6.91 -13.77
C ARG A 68 -14.98 7.66 -12.97
N LEU A 69 -14.65 8.11 -11.77
CA LEU A 69 -15.57 8.87 -10.93
C LEU A 69 -15.76 10.31 -11.46
N MET A 70 -14.67 10.96 -11.86
CA MET A 70 -14.68 12.26 -12.51
C MET A 70 -15.38 12.25 -13.88
N ALA A 71 -15.50 11.08 -14.52
CA ALA A 71 -16.28 10.95 -15.76
C ALA A 71 -17.77 11.23 -15.54
N LEU A 72 -18.32 10.97 -14.34
CA LEU A 72 -19.72 11.27 -14.00
C LEU A 72 -20.05 12.76 -14.16
N GLN A 73 -19.07 13.63 -13.88
CA GLN A 73 -19.20 15.07 -14.09
C GLN A 73 -19.22 15.45 -15.56
N ARG A 74 -18.38 14.82 -16.38
CA ARG A 74 -18.39 15.02 -17.84
C ARG A 74 -19.68 14.52 -18.50
N MET A 75 -20.28 13.47 -17.92
CA MET A 75 -21.54 12.92 -18.39
C MET A 75 -22.77 13.75 -17.95
N GLY A 76 -22.57 14.81 -17.16
CA GLY A 76 -23.67 15.64 -16.65
C GLY A 76 -24.54 14.93 -15.60
N ILE A 77 -24.05 13.85 -14.99
CA ILE A 77 -24.77 13.13 -13.92
C ILE A 77 -24.55 13.80 -12.57
N VAL A 78 -23.34 14.35 -12.34
CA VAL A 78 -22.95 15.01 -11.09
C VAL A 78 -22.22 16.31 -11.41
N ASP A 79 -22.81 17.46 -11.10
CA ASP A 79 -22.25 18.77 -11.50
C ASP A 79 -20.83 19.03 -10.96
N ASN A 80 -20.57 18.64 -9.71
CA ASN A 80 -19.26 18.78 -9.09
C ASN A 80 -18.99 17.57 -8.19
N TYR A 81 -18.25 16.59 -8.72
CA TYR A 81 -17.94 15.36 -8.01
C TYR A 81 -16.94 15.60 -6.86
N GLU A 82 -16.02 16.55 -7.02
CA GLU A 82 -14.95 16.80 -6.05
C GLU A 82 -15.47 17.29 -4.69
N ARG A 83 -16.66 17.90 -4.65
CA ARG A 83 -17.36 18.30 -3.41
C ARG A 83 -17.48 17.17 -2.38
N ILE A 84 -17.47 15.91 -2.80
CA ILE A 84 -17.50 14.77 -1.87
C ILE A 84 -16.32 14.80 -0.87
N ARG A 85 -15.19 15.43 -1.22
CA ARG A 85 -14.03 15.60 -0.33
C ARG A 85 -14.23 16.61 0.80
N GLU A 86 -15.23 17.48 0.68
CA GLU A 86 -15.56 18.46 1.71
C GLU A 86 -16.51 17.87 2.76
N LEU A 87 -17.14 16.73 2.45
CA LEU A 87 -18.14 16.11 3.30
C LEU A 87 -17.50 15.24 4.39
N SER A 88 -18.16 15.23 5.54
CA SER A 88 -17.87 14.32 6.65
C SER A 88 -19.11 13.45 6.92
N VAL A 89 -18.92 12.14 7.03
CA VAL A 89 -20.01 11.19 7.30
C VAL A 89 -19.68 10.38 8.54
N ALA A 90 -20.63 10.28 9.47
CA ALA A 90 -20.56 9.36 10.59
C ALA A 90 -21.34 8.08 10.29
N ILE A 91 -20.74 6.93 10.54
CA ILE A 91 -21.34 5.60 10.40
C ILE A 91 -21.31 4.95 11.78
N VAL A 92 -22.50 4.65 12.31
CA VAL A 92 -22.68 3.98 13.61
C VAL A 92 -23.15 2.55 13.33
N GLY A 93 -22.33 1.57 13.69
CA GLY A 93 -22.44 0.17 13.32
C GLY A 93 -21.62 -0.14 12.06
N ILE A 94 -20.56 -0.94 12.19
CA ILE A 94 -19.59 -1.35 11.15
C ILE A 94 -19.66 -2.88 10.94
N GLY A 95 -20.87 -3.45 11.07
CA GLY A 95 -21.17 -4.83 10.70
C GLY A 95 -21.32 -5.01 9.18
N GLY A 96 -22.13 -5.98 8.74
CA GLY A 96 -22.24 -6.35 7.32
C GLY A 96 -22.60 -5.21 6.36
N VAL A 97 -23.47 -4.28 6.76
CA VAL A 97 -23.86 -3.12 5.92
C VAL A 97 -22.90 -1.95 6.11
N GLY A 98 -22.58 -1.61 7.36
CA GLY A 98 -21.78 -0.43 7.68
C GLY A 98 -20.35 -0.50 7.17
N SER A 99 -19.73 -1.69 7.23
CA SER A 99 -18.39 -1.93 6.67
C SER A 99 -18.35 -1.71 5.16
N VAL A 100 -19.32 -2.26 4.42
CA VAL A 100 -19.43 -2.09 2.97
C VAL A 100 -19.75 -0.64 2.60
N ALA A 101 -20.63 0.03 3.36
CA ALA A 101 -20.91 1.45 3.16
C ALA A 101 -19.68 2.33 3.38
N ALA A 102 -18.90 2.07 4.44
CA ALA A 102 -17.65 2.75 4.70
C ALA A 102 -16.63 2.52 3.57
N GLU A 103 -16.54 1.29 3.06
CA GLU A 103 -15.68 0.95 1.92
C GLU A 103 -16.09 1.73 0.67
N MET A 104 -17.37 1.71 0.31
CA MET A 104 -17.89 2.41 -0.87
C MET A 104 -17.64 3.92 -0.78
N LEU A 105 -17.94 4.54 0.36
CA LEU A 105 -17.67 5.97 0.58
C LEU A 105 -16.18 6.30 0.49
N THR A 106 -15.32 5.43 1.05
CA THR A 106 -13.86 5.58 0.95
C THR A 106 -13.38 5.50 -0.50
N ARG A 107 -13.90 4.54 -1.28
CA ARG A 107 -13.57 4.39 -2.71
C ARG A 107 -14.03 5.58 -3.56
N CYS A 108 -15.18 6.17 -3.21
CA CYS A 108 -15.67 7.42 -3.81
C CYS A 108 -14.83 8.65 -3.43
N GLY A 109 -13.96 8.55 -2.42
CA GLY A 109 -13.08 9.63 -2.00
C GLY A 109 -13.74 10.63 -1.05
N ILE A 110 -14.60 10.16 -0.15
CA ILE A 110 -15.18 10.98 0.93
C ILE A 110 -14.10 11.71 1.75
N GLY A 111 -14.39 12.94 2.17
CA GLY A 111 -13.44 13.77 2.91
C GLY A 111 -13.05 13.19 4.28
N ARG A 112 -14.05 12.79 5.06
CA ARG A 112 -13.85 12.23 6.39
C ARG A 112 -14.93 11.20 6.74
N LEU A 113 -14.51 10.08 7.32
CA LEU A 113 -15.40 9.12 7.95
C LEU A 113 -15.18 9.11 9.46
N LEU A 114 -16.27 9.12 10.22
CA LEU A 114 -16.28 8.84 11.66
C LEU A 114 -16.96 7.50 11.85
N LEU A 115 -16.22 6.50 12.30
CA LEU A 115 -16.73 5.13 12.44
C LEU A 115 -16.90 4.83 13.92
N TYR A 116 -18.11 4.43 14.31
CA TYR A 116 -18.43 4.02 15.66
C TYR A 116 -18.98 2.60 15.62
N ASP A 117 -18.29 1.66 16.23
CA ASP A 117 -18.79 0.32 16.50
C ASP A 117 -18.31 -0.10 17.88
N TYR A 118 -19.16 -0.81 18.62
CA TYR A 118 -18.83 -1.35 19.93
C TYR A 118 -18.47 -2.84 19.86
N ASP A 119 -18.80 -3.52 18.77
CA ASP A 119 -18.55 -4.94 18.57
C ASP A 119 -17.12 -5.22 18.13
N THR A 120 -16.69 -6.48 18.29
CA THR A 120 -15.41 -7.00 17.79
C THR A 120 -15.66 -7.93 16.62
N VAL A 121 -14.73 -7.98 15.66
CA VAL A 121 -14.82 -8.91 14.53
C VAL A 121 -14.72 -10.35 15.04
N GLU A 122 -15.68 -11.18 14.66
CA GLU A 122 -15.71 -12.62 14.95
C GLU A 122 -15.62 -13.45 13.67
N LEU A 123 -15.19 -14.70 13.80
CA LEU A 123 -15.19 -15.66 12.68
C LEU A 123 -16.62 -16.20 12.50
N ALA A 124 -17.05 -16.32 11.24
CA ALA A 124 -18.33 -16.93 10.86
C ALA A 124 -18.25 -18.46 10.81
#